data_AF-A0A6G9N7R9-F1
#
_entry.id   AF-A0A6G9N7R9-F1
#
_cell.length_a   1.000
_cell.length_b   1.000
_cell.length_c   1.000
_cell.angle_alpha   90.00
_cell.angle_beta   90.00
_cell.angle_gamma   90.00
#
_symmetry.space_group_name_H-M   'P 1'
#
loop_
_entity.id
_entity.type
_entity.pdbx_description
1 polymer ?
#
loop_
_entity_poly.entity_id
_entity_poly.type
_entity_poly.pdbx_seq_one_letter_code
_entity_poly.pdbx_strand_id
1 'polypeptide(L)'
;MITMLRRLSLRAPLVAATAFAALAAAPLAAQGVSTPAEADAEFADAMASGVRASTLREAEMCAGYWWALQAVHEASAEVPFWQNLPKRLGPDTATLGREFWNAVLREALKDDEARLEAAGNRVFDHRQEAIRRVVEAEKTGGIEGFFSTLGTCVPE
;
A
#
# COMPACT_ATOMS: atom_id res chain seq x y z
N MET A 1 -16.13 -11.25 44.70
CA MET A 1 -14.82 -11.88 44.44
C MET A 1 -14.65 -12.05 42.94
N ILE A 2 -13.66 -11.33 42.40
CA ILE A 2 -12.85 -11.59 41.19
C ILE A 2 -13.56 -11.68 39.83
N THR A 3 -13.54 -10.52 39.18
CA THR A 3 -13.47 -10.27 37.73
C THR A 3 -12.36 -11.09 37.06
N MET A 4 -12.66 -11.78 35.95
CA MET A 4 -11.63 -12.27 35.02
C MET A 4 -11.89 -11.73 33.61
N LEU A 5 -11.35 -10.53 33.35
CA LEU A 5 -11.05 -10.04 32.01
C LEU A 5 -9.74 -10.70 31.57
N ARG A 6 -9.83 -11.71 30.69
CA ARG A 6 -8.66 -12.31 30.05
C ARG A 6 -8.14 -11.33 29.00
N ARG A 7 -7.10 -10.56 29.36
CA ARG A 7 -6.35 -9.72 28.43
C ARG A 7 -5.70 -10.62 27.37
N LEU A 8 -6.20 -10.56 26.14
CA LEU A 8 -5.47 -11.00 24.96
C LEU A 8 -4.29 -10.03 24.76
N SER A 9 -3.12 -10.45 25.24
CA SER A 9 -1.87 -9.78 24.98
C SER A 9 -1.46 -10.08 23.53
N LEU A 10 -1.81 -9.18 22.61
CA LEU A 10 -1.21 -9.11 21.29
C LEU A 10 0.26 -8.70 21.46
N ARG A 11 1.14 -9.69 21.60
CA ARG A 11 2.58 -9.49 21.34
C ARG A 11 2.73 -9.30 19.83
N ALA A 12 2.70 -8.03 19.40
CA ALA A 12 3.18 -7.67 18.07
C ALA A 12 4.66 -8.11 17.95
N PRO A 13 5.06 -8.83 16.89
CA PRO A 13 6.46 -9.14 16.69
C PRO A 13 7.25 -7.85 16.46
N LEU A 14 8.32 -7.70 17.23
CA LEU A 14 9.23 -6.55 17.34
C LEU A 14 10.04 -6.24 16.06
N VAL A 15 9.58 -6.68 14.88
CA VAL A 15 10.33 -6.59 13.60
C VAL A 15 9.74 -5.53 12.64
N ALA A 16 8.60 -4.92 12.97
CA ALA A 16 7.92 -3.96 12.10
C ALA A 16 8.40 -2.49 12.20
N ALA A 17 9.39 -2.19 13.04
CA ALA A 17 9.76 -0.81 13.37
C ALA A 17 10.81 -0.17 12.43
N THR A 18 11.52 -0.93 11.60
CA THR A 18 12.67 -0.42 10.85
C THR A 18 12.32 0.23 9.52
N ALA A 19 11.29 -0.25 8.82
CA ALA A 19 10.87 0.34 7.53
C ALA A 19 10.18 1.71 7.72
N PHE A 20 9.34 1.85 8.73
CA PHE A 20 8.67 3.12 9.06
C PHE A 20 9.64 4.18 9.60
N ALA A 21 10.63 3.77 10.41
CA ALA A 21 11.65 4.68 10.90
C ALA A 21 12.53 5.24 9.76
N ALA A 22 12.69 4.50 8.66
CA ALA A 22 13.42 4.97 7.48
C ALA A 22 12.63 6.02 6.68
N LEU A 23 11.29 5.95 6.63
CA LEU A 23 10.47 7.00 6.03
C LEU A 23 10.51 8.31 6.82
N ALA A 24 10.66 8.25 8.15
CA ALA A 24 10.62 9.43 9.02
C ALA A 24 11.93 10.24 9.07
N ALA A 25 13.05 9.75 8.50
CA ALA A 25 14.38 10.30 8.75
C ALA A 25 15.14 10.81 7.51
N ALA A 26 14.63 10.61 6.30
CA ALA A 26 15.28 11.12 5.10
C ALA A 26 14.57 12.40 4.63
N PRO A 27 15.27 13.53 4.38
CA PRO A 27 14.69 14.60 3.61
C PRO A 27 14.35 14.01 2.25
N LEU A 28 13.05 13.88 1.96
CA LEU A 28 12.49 13.31 0.74
C LEU A 28 12.72 14.24 -0.47
N ALA A 29 13.98 14.58 -0.71
CA ALA A 29 14.47 15.29 -1.88
C ALA A 29 15.16 14.26 -2.76
N ALA A 30 14.36 13.56 -3.55
CA ALA A 30 14.90 12.63 -4.52
C ALA A 30 15.87 13.35 -5.47
N GLN A 31 16.93 12.66 -5.84
CA GLN A 31 17.88 13.09 -6.86
C GLN A 31 17.61 12.17 -8.05
N GLY A 32 16.85 12.65 -9.04
CA GLY A 32 16.31 11.84 -10.16
C GLY A 32 14.81 11.52 -10.06
N VAL A 33 14.03 12.42 -9.44
CA VAL A 33 12.63 12.22 -9.01
C VAL A 33 11.70 12.12 -10.21
N SER A 34 10.94 11.03 -10.32
CA SER A 34 9.71 11.05 -11.10
C SER A 34 8.84 12.19 -10.58
N THR A 35 8.41 13.08 -11.46
CA THR A 35 7.48 14.15 -11.13
C THR A 35 6.10 13.57 -10.81
N PRO A 36 5.23 14.31 -10.10
CA PRO A 36 3.83 13.89 -9.91
C PRO A 36 3.11 13.61 -11.23
N ALA A 37 3.49 14.29 -12.31
CA ALA A 37 2.93 14.08 -13.65
C ALA A 37 3.40 12.74 -14.29
N GLU A 38 4.65 12.35 -14.08
CA GLU A 38 5.17 11.06 -14.57
C GLU A 38 4.53 9.89 -13.81
N ALA A 39 4.43 10.00 -12.48
CA ALA A 39 3.71 9.03 -11.65
C ALA A 39 2.24 8.87 -12.11
N ASP A 40 1.59 9.99 -12.45
CA ASP A 40 0.22 9.98 -12.94
C ASP A 40 0.08 9.37 -14.34
N ALA A 41 1.02 9.68 -15.24
CA ALA A 41 1.03 9.16 -16.60
C ALA A 41 1.16 7.64 -16.61
N GLU A 42 2.02 7.10 -15.77
CA GLU A 42 2.21 5.66 -15.68
C GLU A 42 1.04 4.94 -15.01
N PHE A 43 0.50 5.53 -13.94
CA PHE A 43 -0.74 5.01 -13.36
C PHE A 43 -1.87 4.98 -14.40
N ALA A 44 -1.99 6.04 -15.22
CA ALA A 44 -2.94 6.08 -16.33
C ALA A 44 -2.64 5.05 -17.42
N ASP A 45 -1.38 4.84 -17.79
CA ASP A 45 -1.00 3.87 -18.81
C ASP A 45 -1.33 2.44 -18.36
N ALA A 46 -0.96 2.07 -17.13
CA ALA A 46 -1.31 0.78 -16.56
C ALA A 46 -2.83 0.60 -16.43
N MET A 47 -3.55 1.65 -16.03
CA MET A 47 -5.01 1.65 -16.05
C MET A 47 -5.55 1.46 -17.47
N ALA A 48 -5.00 2.13 -18.48
CA ALA A 48 -5.45 2.04 -19.87
C ALA A 48 -5.09 0.71 -20.56
N SER A 49 -4.05 0.02 -20.07
CA SER A 49 -3.59 -1.27 -20.63
C SER A 49 -4.64 -2.39 -20.60
N GLY A 50 -5.70 -2.22 -19.79
CA GLY A 50 -6.76 -3.22 -19.59
C GLY A 50 -6.34 -4.39 -18.71
N VAL A 51 -5.09 -4.43 -18.22
CA VAL A 51 -4.66 -5.43 -17.23
C VAL A 51 -5.29 -5.10 -15.88
N ARG A 52 -5.99 -6.08 -15.31
CA ARG A 52 -6.69 -5.97 -14.03
C ARG A 52 -6.40 -7.17 -13.15
N ALA A 53 -6.31 -6.91 -11.85
CA ALA A 53 -6.32 -7.96 -10.85
C ALA A 53 -7.60 -8.79 -10.96
N SER A 54 -7.45 -10.08 -11.23
CA SER A 54 -8.53 -11.04 -11.48
C SER A 54 -8.49 -12.24 -10.54
N THR A 55 -7.41 -12.37 -9.76
CA THR A 55 -7.21 -13.48 -8.82
C THR A 55 -7.20 -12.99 -7.38
N LEU A 56 -7.45 -13.91 -6.44
CA LEU A 56 -7.29 -13.66 -5.01
C LEU A 56 -5.89 -13.15 -4.64
N ARG A 57 -4.86 -13.70 -5.28
CA ARG A 57 -3.46 -13.29 -5.03
C ARG A 57 -3.19 -11.86 -5.51
N GLU A 58 -3.77 -11.47 -6.63
CA GLU A 58 -3.67 -10.09 -7.11
C GLU A 58 -4.49 -9.15 -6.22
N ALA A 59 -5.65 -9.58 -5.70
CA ALA A 59 -6.41 -8.80 -4.71
C ALA A 59 -5.61 -8.56 -3.42
N GLU A 60 -4.87 -9.57 -2.93
CA GLU A 60 -3.94 -9.44 -1.79
C GLU A 60 -2.84 -8.41 -2.07
N MET A 61 -2.23 -8.49 -3.26
CA MET A 61 -1.23 -7.53 -3.71
C MET A 61 -1.82 -6.12 -3.78
N CYS A 62 -2.99 -5.96 -4.41
CA CYS A 62 -3.64 -4.66 -4.59
C CYS A 62 -4.03 -4.02 -3.27
N ALA A 63 -4.60 -4.78 -2.32
CA ALA A 63 -4.85 -4.28 -0.97
C ALA A 63 -3.55 -3.80 -0.30
N GLY A 64 -2.46 -4.55 -0.46
CA GLY A 64 -1.14 -4.19 0.05
C GLY A 64 -0.57 -2.90 -0.55
N TYR A 65 -0.65 -2.73 -1.87
CA TYR A 65 -0.15 -1.54 -2.58
C TYR A 65 -0.96 -0.28 -2.26
N TRP A 66 -2.28 -0.36 -2.21
CA TRP A 66 -3.11 0.77 -1.79
C TRP A 66 -2.86 1.15 -0.33
N TRP A 67 -2.66 0.16 0.54
CA TRP A 67 -2.26 0.42 1.93
C TRP A 67 -0.86 1.03 2.02
N ALA A 68 0.07 0.63 1.16
CA ALA A 68 1.39 1.24 1.09
C ALA A 68 1.29 2.71 0.68
N LEU A 69 0.51 3.05 -0.36
CA LEU A 69 0.29 4.45 -0.76
C LEU A 69 -0.25 5.30 0.39
N GLN A 70 -1.25 4.79 1.12
CA GLN A 70 -1.77 5.47 2.32
C GLN A 70 -0.67 5.69 3.37
N ALA A 71 0.10 4.66 3.69
CA ALA A 71 1.16 4.74 4.69
C ALA A 71 2.26 5.74 4.30
N VAL A 72 2.58 5.83 3.01
CA VAL A 72 3.55 6.79 2.49
C VAL A 72 2.99 8.21 2.57
N HIS A 73 1.72 8.45 2.22
CA HIS A 73 1.09 9.76 2.43
C HIS A 73 1.13 10.20 3.90
N GLU A 74 0.85 9.28 4.83
CA GLU A 74 0.89 9.56 6.28
C GLU A 74 2.31 9.93 6.75
N ALA A 75 3.33 9.20 6.30
CA ALA A 75 4.71 9.39 6.73
C ALA A 75 5.44 10.52 5.99
N SER A 76 4.96 10.90 4.80
CA SER A 76 5.58 11.89 3.91
C SER A 76 4.67 13.09 3.67
N ALA A 77 3.81 13.42 4.63
CA ALA A 77 2.82 14.48 4.54
C ALA A 77 3.41 15.88 4.25
N GLU A 78 4.68 16.13 4.58
CA GLU A 78 5.38 17.40 4.36
C GLU A 78 6.18 17.45 3.06
N VAL A 79 6.15 16.39 2.26
CA VAL A 79 6.98 16.25 1.07
C VAL A 79 6.24 16.77 -0.15
N PRO A 80 6.81 17.73 -0.92
CA PRO A 80 6.13 18.31 -2.06
C PRO A 80 5.68 17.29 -3.11
N PHE A 81 6.45 16.23 -3.36
CA PHE A 81 6.04 15.20 -4.33
C PHE A 81 4.69 14.55 -3.93
N TRP A 82 4.60 14.03 -2.71
CA TRP A 82 3.40 13.34 -2.21
C TRP A 82 2.19 14.27 -2.07
N GLN A 83 2.42 15.53 -1.67
CA GLN A 83 1.36 16.55 -1.59
C GLN A 83 0.77 16.94 -2.95
N ASN A 84 1.59 16.87 -4.01
CA ASN A 84 1.19 17.31 -5.35
C ASN A 84 0.78 16.15 -6.27
N LEU A 85 0.65 14.94 -5.74
CA LEU A 85 0.04 13.84 -6.48
C LEU A 85 -1.42 14.19 -6.83
N PRO A 86 -1.90 13.75 -8.01
CA PRO A 86 -3.26 14.02 -8.43
C PRO A 86 -4.25 13.31 -7.51
N LYS A 87 -5.49 13.83 -7.45
CA LYS A 87 -6.53 13.34 -6.52
C LYS A 87 -6.74 11.83 -6.55
N ARG A 88 -6.65 11.19 -7.73
CA ARG A 88 -6.80 9.73 -7.91
C ARG A 88 -5.68 8.88 -7.29
N LEU A 89 -4.58 9.53 -6.90
CA LEU A 89 -3.47 8.96 -6.15
C LEU A 89 -3.34 9.59 -4.75
N GLY A 90 -4.33 10.37 -4.33
CA GLY A 90 -4.36 11.03 -3.02
C GLY A 90 -4.69 10.07 -1.87
N PRO A 91 -4.55 10.54 -0.62
CA PRO A 91 -4.72 9.73 0.58
C PRO A 91 -6.14 9.15 0.74
N ASP A 92 -7.17 9.92 0.37
CA ASP A 92 -8.56 9.45 0.40
C ASP A 92 -8.79 8.32 -0.59
N THR A 93 -8.27 8.45 -1.81
CA THR A 93 -8.36 7.38 -2.83
C THR A 93 -7.56 6.17 -2.42
N ALA A 94 -6.40 6.35 -1.78
CA ALA A 94 -5.63 5.23 -1.24
C ALA A 94 -6.41 4.43 -0.18
N THR A 95 -7.12 5.13 0.69
CA THR A 95 -7.99 4.52 1.69
C THR A 95 -9.13 3.72 1.03
N LEU A 96 -9.80 4.32 0.04
CA LEU A 96 -10.89 3.67 -0.69
C LEU A 96 -10.41 2.42 -1.46
N GLY A 97 -9.27 2.50 -2.15
CA GLY A 97 -8.70 1.36 -2.86
C GLY A 97 -8.35 0.20 -1.92
N ARG A 98 -7.75 0.50 -0.76
CA ARG A 98 -7.47 -0.51 0.27
C ARG A 98 -8.75 -1.16 0.78
N GLU A 99 -9.78 -0.36 1.08
CA GLU A 99 -11.05 -0.86 1.60
C GLU A 99 -11.80 -1.73 0.58
N PHE A 100 -11.80 -1.33 -0.69
CA PHE A 100 -12.37 -2.11 -1.78
C PHE A 100 -11.75 -3.50 -1.86
N TRP A 101 -10.42 -3.59 -1.97
CA TRP A 101 -9.75 -4.88 -2.10
C TRP A 101 -9.88 -5.74 -0.84
N ASN A 102 -9.87 -5.13 0.35
CA ASN A 102 -10.18 -5.85 1.59
C ASN A 102 -11.61 -6.40 1.60
N ALA A 103 -12.59 -5.68 1.03
CA ALA A 103 -13.95 -6.19 0.89
C ALA A 103 -14.02 -7.36 -0.09
N VAL A 104 -13.33 -7.28 -1.23
CA VAL A 104 -13.20 -8.40 -2.19
C VAL A 104 -12.63 -9.64 -1.52
N LEU A 105 -11.54 -9.50 -0.75
CA LEU A 105 -10.91 -10.62 -0.03
C LEU A 105 -11.84 -11.22 1.02
N ARG A 106 -12.54 -10.38 1.80
CA ARG A 106 -13.49 -10.84 2.82
C ARG A 106 -14.65 -11.61 2.19
N GLU A 107 -15.22 -11.10 1.09
CA GLU A 107 -16.31 -11.78 0.40
C GLU A 107 -15.86 -13.11 -0.19
N ALA A 108 -14.72 -13.13 -0.87
CA ALA A 108 -14.21 -14.34 -1.53
C ALA A 108 -13.74 -15.42 -0.55
N LEU A 109 -13.43 -15.06 0.71
CA LEU A 109 -12.96 -15.97 1.75
C LEU A 109 -13.91 -16.04 2.95
N LYS A 110 -15.16 -15.60 2.81
CA LYS A 110 -16.11 -15.47 3.94
C LYS A 110 -16.38 -16.76 4.70
N ASP A 111 -16.27 -17.91 4.02
CA ASP A 111 -16.50 -19.24 4.59
C ASP A 111 -15.20 -19.95 5.03
N ASP A 112 -14.04 -19.30 4.91
CA ASP A 112 -12.72 -19.86 5.25
C ASP A 112 -11.87 -18.86 6.06
N GLU A 113 -12.14 -18.81 7.37
CA GLU A 113 -11.47 -17.92 8.31
C GLU A 113 -9.95 -18.08 8.32
N ALA A 114 -9.45 -19.32 8.21
CA ALA A 114 -8.01 -19.58 8.22
C ALA A 114 -7.33 -19.00 6.97
N ARG A 115 -7.96 -19.12 5.80
CA ARG A 115 -7.46 -18.49 4.57
C ARG A 115 -7.59 -16.97 4.60
N LEU A 116 -8.64 -16.43 5.21
CA LEU A 116 -8.81 -14.99 5.39
C LEU A 116 -7.71 -14.39 6.29
N GLU A 117 -7.39 -15.05 7.39
CA GLU A 117 -6.26 -14.65 8.25
C GLU A 117 -4.94 -14.70 7.48
N ALA A 118 -4.69 -15.79 6.75
CA ALA A 118 -3.49 -15.93 5.94
C ALA A 118 -3.41 -14.87 4.82
N ALA A 119 -4.54 -14.50 4.22
CA ALA A 119 -4.62 -13.41 3.24
C ALA A 119 -4.28 -12.07 3.89
N GLY A 120 -4.78 -11.79 5.09
CA GLY A 120 -4.42 -10.59 5.86
C GLY A 120 -2.91 -10.45 6.11
N ASN A 121 -2.25 -11.56 6.45
CA ASN A 121 -0.78 -11.58 6.59
C ASN A 121 -0.07 -11.29 5.26
N ARG A 122 -0.53 -11.89 4.15
CA ARG A 122 0.03 -11.62 2.80
C ARG A 122 -0.19 -10.18 2.36
N VAL A 123 -1.34 -9.59 2.64
CA VAL A 123 -1.61 -8.16 2.41
C VAL A 123 -0.60 -7.30 3.16
N PHE A 124 -0.30 -7.64 4.41
CA PHE A 124 0.72 -6.94 5.19
C PHE A 124 2.12 -7.09 4.58
N ASP A 125 2.49 -8.29 4.11
CA ASP A 125 3.77 -8.52 3.44
C ASP A 125 3.89 -7.72 2.14
N HIS A 126 2.83 -7.70 1.32
CA HIS A 126 2.76 -6.90 0.10
C HIS A 126 2.89 -5.41 0.38
N ARG A 127 2.27 -4.91 1.45
CA ARG A 127 2.43 -3.52 1.90
C ARG A 127 3.89 -3.22 2.25
N GLN A 128 4.55 -4.08 3.04
CA GLN A 128 5.95 -3.87 3.42
C GLN A 128 6.88 -3.86 2.20
N GLU A 129 6.67 -4.79 1.26
CA GLU A 129 7.44 -4.85 0.03
C GLU A 129 7.21 -3.61 -0.85
N ALA A 130 5.97 -3.14 -0.98
CA ALA A 130 5.66 -1.94 -1.74
C ALA A 130 6.29 -0.67 -1.11
N ILE A 131 6.25 -0.53 0.22
CA ILE A 131 6.95 0.55 0.93
C ILE A 131 8.46 0.46 0.71
N ARG A 132 9.05 -0.75 0.80
CA ARG A 132 10.48 -0.96 0.54
C ARG A 132 10.87 -0.50 -0.85
N ARG A 133 10.04 -0.78 -1.86
CA ARG A 133 10.25 -0.33 -3.24
C ARG A 133 10.19 1.19 -3.38
N VAL A 134 9.25 1.85 -2.72
CA VAL A 134 9.20 3.32 -2.69
C VAL A 134 10.50 3.89 -2.10
N VAL A 135 10.93 3.38 -0.95
CA VAL A 135 12.18 3.81 -0.27
C VAL A 135 13.43 3.54 -1.13
N GLU A 136 13.44 2.44 -1.88
CA GLU A 136 14.54 2.12 -2.80
C GLU A 136 14.54 3.07 -4.01
N ALA A 137 13.37 3.29 -4.62
CA ALA A 137 13.18 4.21 -5.74
C ALA A 137 13.59 5.65 -5.40
N GLU A 138 13.41 6.09 -4.15
CA GLU A 138 13.87 7.42 -3.72
C GLU A 138 15.39 7.56 -3.75
N LYS A 139 16.14 6.46 -3.62
CA LYS A 139 17.61 6.46 -3.63
C LYS A 139 18.18 6.34 -5.04
N THR A 140 17.49 5.64 -5.92
CA THR A 140 18.00 5.27 -7.26
C THR A 140 17.29 5.98 -8.40
N GLY A 141 16.20 6.70 -8.13
CA GLY A 141 15.22 7.11 -9.13
C GLY A 141 14.30 5.95 -9.52
N GLY A 142 13.14 6.28 -10.12
CA GLY A 142 12.23 5.29 -10.70
C GLY A 142 11.20 4.71 -9.71
N ILE A 143 10.32 5.56 -9.17
CA ILE A 143 9.12 5.10 -8.42
C ILE A 143 8.08 4.47 -9.34
N GLU A 144 8.41 4.37 -10.62
CA GLU A 144 7.49 4.08 -11.69
C GLU A 144 6.71 2.77 -11.45
N GLY A 145 7.44 1.66 -11.28
CA GLY A 145 6.80 0.34 -11.10
C GLY A 145 5.80 0.24 -9.93
N PHE A 146 5.86 1.14 -8.95
CA PHE A 146 4.84 1.24 -7.90
C PHE A 146 3.51 1.77 -8.45
N PHE A 147 3.52 2.87 -9.22
CA PHE A 147 2.33 3.48 -9.80
C PHE A 147 1.76 2.66 -10.96
N SER A 148 2.60 2.01 -11.78
CA SER A 148 2.12 1.03 -12.76
C SER A 148 1.36 -0.11 -12.08
N THR A 149 1.90 -0.67 -10.99
CA THR A 149 1.20 -1.75 -10.26
C THR A 149 -0.15 -1.26 -9.71
N LEU A 150 -0.19 -0.07 -9.11
CA LEU A 150 -1.45 0.53 -8.64
C LEU A 150 -2.48 0.72 -9.76
N GLY A 151 -2.05 1.07 -10.98
CA GLY A 151 -2.93 1.22 -12.13
C GLY A 151 -3.66 -0.06 -12.53
N THR A 152 -3.06 -1.23 -12.27
CA THR A 152 -3.72 -2.55 -12.48
C THR A 152 -4.70 -2.93 -11.36
N CYS A 153 -4.67 -2.18 -10.26
CA CYS A 153 -5.44 -2.41 -9.03
C CYS A 153 -6.63 -1.47 -8.89
N VAL A 154 -7.05 -0.81 -9.98
CA VAL A 154 -8.20 0.10 -9.96
C VAL A 154 -9.49 -0.74 -9.94
N PRO A 155 -10.39 -0.51 -8.97
CA PRO A 155 -11.71 -1.14 -8.93
C PRO A 155 -12.50 -0.89 -10.21
N GLU A 156 -13.24 -1.88 -10.71
CA GLU A 156 -14.20 -1.72 -11.82
C GLU A 156 -15.51 -1.04 -11.36
#